data_AF-A0AAW2N915-F1
#
_entry.id   AF-A0AAW2N915-F1
#
_cell.length_a   1.000
_cell.length_b   1.000
_cell.length_c   1.000
_cell.angle_alpha   90.00
_cell.angle_beta   90.00
_cell.angle_gamma   90.00
#
_symmetry.space_group_name_H-M   'P 1'
#
loop_
_entity.id
_entity.type
_entity.pdbx_description
1 polymer ?
#
loop_
_entity_poly.entity_id
_entity_poly.type
_entity_poly.pdbx_seq_one_letter_code
_entity_poly.pdbx_strand_id
1 'polypeptide(L)'
;MGRILEKLQLDSTPINTKGYETLLDLVDNTASDSFDLYYGLFMYNKNAMEQLERLDLAFEALKKELFGHLHEILRKQLFGKAEEEGLRGPLLAKLPKNGAPFLPPGTPLENVGDESN
;
A
#
# COMPACT_ATOMS: atom_id res chain seq x y z
N MET A 1 10.62 6.45 19.22
CA MET A 1 9.96 5.17 18.92
C MET A 1 8.77 4.91 19.83
N GLY A 2 8.92 4.93 21.16
CA GLY A 2 7.78 4.73 22.08
C GLY A 2 6.53 5.56 21.79
N ARG A 3 6.65 6.88 21.65
CA ARG A 3 5.53 7.76 21.24
C ARG A 3 4.93 7.48 19.87
N ILE A 4 5.69 6.87 18.96
CA ILE A 4 5.16 6.44 17.65
C ILE A 4 4.35 5.17 17.84
N LEU A 5 4.87 4.22 18.63
CA LEU A 5 4.19 2.98 18.97
C LEU A 5 2.93 3.22 19.80
N GLU A 6 2.94 4.17 20.75
CA GLU A 6 1.76 4.62 21.51
C GLU A 6 0.61 5.06 20.58
N LYS A 7 0.92 5.75 19.47
CA LYS A 7 -0.09 6.19 18.50
C LYS A 7 -0.78 5.04 17.77
N LEU A 8 -0.17 3.85 17.77
CA LEU A 8 -0.78 2.64 17.22
C LEU A 8 -1.78 2.00 18.19
N GLN A 9 -1.90 2.51 19.43
CA GLN A 9 -2.79 1.99 20.47
C GLN A 9 -2.58 0.48 20.68
N LEU A 10 -1.32 0.10 20.90
CA LEU A 10 -0.95 -1.30 21.11
C LEU A 10 -1.56 -1.80 22.42
N ASP A 11 -2.31 -2.90 22.33
CA ASP A 11 -2.86 -3.60 23.48
C ASP A 11 -2.24 -5.00 23.59
N SER A 12 -2.21 -5.51 24.81
CA SER A 12 -1.84 -6.89 25.08
C SER A 12 -2.90 -7.85 24.53
N THR A 13 -2.46 -8.95 23.94
CA THR A 13 -3.31 -10.00 23.39
C THR A 13 -3.01 -11.35 24.04
N PRO A 14 -3.93 -12.33 24.00
CA PRO A 14 -3.69 -13.67 24.55
C PRO A 14 -2.55 -14.45 23.87
N ILE A 15 -2.09 -14.01 22.70
CA ILE A 15 -1.09 -14.71 21.87
C ILE A 15 0.16 -13.84 21.64
N ASN A 16 0.49 -12.97 22.58
CA ASN A 16 1.68 -12.13 22.47
C ASN A 16 2.94 -13.00 22.26
N THR A 17 3.81 -12.50 21.39
CA THR A 17 5.18 -13.02 21.29
C THR A 17 6.05 -12.27 22.29
N LYS A 18 7.16 -12.89 22.73
CA LYS A 18 8.14 -12.22 23.61
C LYS A 18 8.64 -10.89 23.03
N GLY A 19 8.82 -10.82 21.71
CA GLY A 19 9.22 -9.57 21.04
C GLY A 19 8.15 -8.48 21.14
N TYR A 20 6.88 -8.87 21.05
CA TYR A 20 5.76 -7.93 21.20
C TYR A 20 5.59 -7.48 22.67
N GLU A 21 5.80 -8.37 23.64
CA GLU A 21 5.82 -8.00 25.08
C GLU A 21 6.88 -6.92 25.34
N THR A 22 8.11 -7.09 24.82
CA THR A 22 9.16 -6.06 24.92
C THR A 22 8.75 -4.72 24.28
N LEU A 23 7.95 -4.74 23.21
CA LEU A 23 7.43 -3.52 22.58
C LEU A 23 6.39 -2.82 23.47
N LEU A 24 5.50 -3.57 24.11
CA LEU A 24 4.55 -3.03 25.08
C LEU A 24 5.28 -2.38 26.26
N ASP A 25 6.27 -3.08 26.83
CA ASP A 25 7.10 -2.54 27.91
C ASP A 25 7.84 -1.26 27.48
N LEU A 26 8.33 -1.21 26.24
CA LEU A 26 8.98 -0.01 25.71
C LEU A 26 8.00 1.16 25.64
N VAL A 27 6.76 0.94 25.22
CA VAL A 27 5.72 1.98 25.17
C VAL A 27 5.46 2.50 26.58
N ASP A 28 5.16 1.62 27.53
CA ASP A 28 4.84 2.01 28.91
C ASP A 28 5.98 2.83 29.55
N ASN A 29 7.23 2.43 29.33
CA ASN A 29 8.40 3.10 29.92
C ASN A 29 8.77 4.43 29.24
N THR A 30 8.31 4.71 28.01
CA THR A 30 8.78 5.89 27.25
C THR A 30 7.65 6.83 26.81
N ALA A 31 6.40 6.39 26.86
CA ALA A 31 5.23 7.23 26.66
C ALA A 31 4.85 8.01 27.93
N SER A 32 5.27 7.53 29.10
CA SER A 32 4.98 8.11 30.43
C SER A 32 5.57 9.51 30.65
N ASP A 33 6.55 9.93 29.86
CA ASP A 33 7.10 11.29 29.93
C ASP A 33 6.08 12.34 29.46
N SER A 34 6.22 13.60 29.91
CA SER A 34 5.39 14.68 29.38
C SER A 34 5.70 14.98 27.91
N PHE A 35 4.70 15.46 27.18
CA PHE A 35 4.90 15.88 25.79
C PHE A 35 5.99 16.96 25.69
N ASP A 36 6.00 17.93 26.60
CA ASP A 36 6.97 19.03 26.63
C ASP A 36 8.41 18.54 26.78
N LEU A 37 8.66 17.51 27.59
CA LEU A 37 9.99 16.91 27.73
C LEU A 37 10.44 16.29 26.39
N TYR A 38 9.56 15.51 25.76
CA TYR A 38 9.86 14.89 24.48
C TYR A 38 10.06 15.92 23.36
N TYR A 39 9.24 16.96 23.35
CA TYR A 39 9.38 18.09 22.42
C TYR A 39 10.70 18.83 22.66
N GLY A 40 11.09 19.04 23.92
CA GLY A 40 12.40 19.58 24.28
C GLY A 40 13.55 18.75 23.71
N LEU A 41 13.49 17.41 23.80
CA LEU A 41 14.51 16.54 23.20
C LEU A 41 14.61 16.74 21.68
N PHE A 42 13.49 16.92 21.00
CA PHE A 42 13.49 17.25 19.58
C PHE A 42 14.09 18.63 19.30
N MET A 43 13.65 19.66 20.03
CA MET A 43 14.07 21.04 19.82
C MET A 43 15.54 21.29 20.11
N TYR A 44 16.12 20.58 21.08
CA TYR A 44 17.49 20.82 21.55
C TYR A 44 18.51 19.76 21.09
N ASN A 45 18.08 18.72 20.37
CA ASN A 45 18.99 17.79 19.71
C ASN A 45 19.17 18.20 18.24
N LYS A 46 20.34 18.74 17.91
CA LYS A 46 20.70 19.16 16.54
C LYS A 46 20.53 18.07 15.47
N ASN A 47 20.57 16.79 15.87
CA ASN A 47 20.43 15.66 14.96
C ASN A 47 18.98 15.16 14.85
N ALA A 48 18.04 15.69 15.64
CA ALA A 48 16.69 15.14 15.75
C ALA A 48 15.94 15.08 14.41
N MET A 49 16.10 16.13 13.60
CA MET A 49 15.50 16.22 12.26
C MET A 49 16.03 15.13 11.34
N GLU A 50 17.36 14.99 11.24
CA GLU A 50 18.00 13.96 10.41
C GLU A 50 17.59 12.54 10.86
N GLN A 51 17.54 12.28 12.17
CA GLN A 51 17.14 10.97 12.68
C GLN A 51 15.67 10.65 12.36
N LEU A 52 14.79 11.66 12.41
CA LEU A 52 13.39 11.49 12.04
C LEU A 52 13.23 11.19 10.55
N GLU A 53 13.95 11.90 9.69
CA GLU A 53 13.96 11.64 8.24
C GLU A 53 14.51 10.24 7.90
N ARG A 54 15.61 9.84 8.54
CA ARG A 54 16.18 8.49 8.33
C ARG A 54 15.22 7.39 8.74
N LEU A 55 14.46 7.60 9.81
CA LEU A 55 13.43 6.67 10.25
C LEU A 55 12.30 6.56 9.21
N ASP A 56 11.81 7.69 8.71
CA ASP A 56 10.76 7.74 7.67
C ASP A 56 11.19 7.03 6.38
N LEU A 57 12.41 7.32 5.90
CA LEU A 57 12.98 6.67 4.72
C LEU A 57 13.12 5.15 4.91
N ALA A 58 13.58 4.70 6.07
CA ALA A 58 13.70 3.28 6.37
C ALA A 58 12.32 2.59 6.39
N PHE A 59 11.31 3.26 6.97
CA PHE A 59 9.94 2.74 7.00
C PHE A 59 9.34 2.61 5.59
N GLU A 60 9.46 3.66 4.77
CA GLU A 60 8.96 3.63 3.40
C GLU A 60 9.73 2.65 2.49
N ALA A 61 11.03 2.46 2.71
CA ALA A 61 11.81 1.44 2.01
C ALA A 61 11.28 0.03 2.30
N LEU A 62 11.10 -0.31 3.59
CA LEU A 62 10.57 -1.61 3.99
C LEU A 62 9.15 -1.85 3.44
N LYS A 63 8.29 -0.83 3.51
CA LYS A 63 6.94 -0.88 2.94
C LYS A 63 6.97 -1.21 1.45
N LYS A 64 7.82 -0.55 0.67
CA LYS A 64 7.98 -0.82 -0.77
C LYS A 64 8.45 -2.24 -1.04
N GLU A 65 9.38 -2.76 -0.27
CA GLU A 65 9.87 -4.15 -0.39
C GLU A 65 8.72 -5.16 -0.19
N LEU A 66 7.95 -4.99 0.89
CA LEU A 66 6.81 -5.86 1.21
C LEU A 66 5.74 -5.84 0.11
N PHE A 67 5.35 -4.66 -0.38
CA PHE A 67 4.39 -4.56 -1.49
C PHE A 67 4.95 -5.08 -2.81
N GLY A 68 6.26 -4.92 -3.04
CA GLY A 68 6.95 -5.50 -4.19
C GLY A 68 6.83 -7.02 -4.22
N HIS A 69 7.09 -7.68 -3.09
CA HIS A 69 6.92 -9.14 -2.97
C HIS A 69 5.45 -9.56 -3.15
N LEU A 70 4.51 -8.84 -2.54
CA LEU A 70 3.08 -9.13 -2.70
C LEU A 70 2.64 -9.00 -4.17
N HIS A 71 3.03 -7.93 -4.86
CA HIS A 71 2.71 -7.74 -6.28
C HIS A 71 3.29 -8.84 -7.17
N GLU A 72 4.50 -9.32 -6.88
CA GLU A 72 5.12 -10.40 -7.65
C GLU A 72 4.38 -11.74 -7.45
N ILE A 73 3.95 -12.05 -6.22
CA ILE A 73 3.11 -13.22 -5.94
C ILE A 73 1.78 -13.12 -6.69
N LEU A 74 1.10 -11.98 -6.61
CA LEU A 74 -0.17 -11.77 -7.31
C LEU A 74 0.01 -11.87 -8.83
N ARG A 75 1.06 -11.29 -9.41
CA ARG A 75 1.38 -11.42 -10.83
C ARG A 75 1.54 -12.89 -11.23
N LYS A 76 2.31 -13.67 -10.49
CA LYS A 76 2.51 -15.11 -10.76
C LYS A 76 1.20 -15.89 -10.66
N GLN A 77 0.34 -15.58 -9.71
CA GLN A 77 -0.96 -16.27 -9.57
C GLN A 77 -1.94 -15.92 -10.69
N LEU A 78 -1.99 -14.64 -11.11
CA LEU A 78 -2.91 -14.18 -12.16
C LEU A 78 -2.44 -14.55 -13.57
N PHE A 79 -1.13 -14.47 -13.85
CA PHE A 79 -0.58 -14.65 -15.20
C PHE A 79 0.23 -15.94 -15.37
N GLY A 80 0.72 -16.56 -14.29
CA GLY A 80 1.48 -17.81 -14.36
C GLY A 80 0.66 -19.03 -14.78
N LYS A 81 -0.68 -18.99 -14.60
CA LYS A 81 -1.58 -20.00 -15.18
C LYS A 81 -1.73 -19.91 -16.71
N ALA A 82 -1.44 -18.75 -17.31
CA ALA A 82 -1.55 -18.56 -18.75
C ALA A 82 -0.32 -19.09 -19.52
N GLU A 83 0.79 -19.36 -18.83
CA GLU A 83 2.04 -19.84 -19.46
C GLU A 83 2.16 -21.37 -19.50
N GLU A 84 1.46 -22.12 -18.64
CA GLU A 84 1.41 -23.60 -18.71
C GLU A 84 0.42 -24.12 -19.78
N GLU A 85 -0.62 -23.37 -20.12
CA GLU A 85 -1.54 -23.68 -21.23
C GLU A 85 -1.11 -23.01 -22.54
N GLY A 86 0.11 -23.28 -23.01
CA GLY A 86 0.46 -23.35 -24.43
C GLY A 86 -0.05 -22.27 -25.42
N LEU A 87 -0.26 -21.00 -25.03
CA LEU A 87 -0.67 -19.95 -25.97
C LEU A 87 0.37 -18.84 -26.09
N ARG A 88 1.22 -19.00 -27.11
CA ARG A 88 2.07 -17.94 -27.66
C ARG A 88 1.23 -16.72 -28.07
N GLY A 89 1.61 -15.54 -27.57
CA GLY A 89 1.41 -14.27 -28.28
C GLY A 89 0.88 -13.11 -27.42
N PRO A 90 1.44 -11.88 -27.56
CA PRO A 90 1.11 -10.75 -26.71
C PRO A 90 -0.34 -10.29 -26.94
N LEU A 91 -1.15 -10.24 -25.88
CA LEU A 91 -2.50 -9.68 -25.93
C LEU A 91 -2.51 -8.14 -26.15
N LEU A 92 -1.34 -7.53 -26.42
CA LEU A 92 -1.16 -6.09 -26.67
C LEU A 92 -1.03 -5.72 -28.16
N ALA A 93 -1.34 -6.63 -29.09
CA ALA A 93 -1.31 -6.35 -30.53
C ALA A 93 -2.67 -5.94 -31.13
N LYS A 94 -3.72 -5.76 -30.31
CA LYS A 94 -5.10 -5.48 -30.79
C LYS A 94 -5.75 -4.29 -30.10
N LEU A 95 -4.99 -3.28 -29.69
CA LEU A 95 -5.62 -1.97 -29.44
C LEU A 95 -5.90 -1.32 -30.81
N PRO A 96 -7.17 -1.05 -31.17
CA PRO A 96 -7.45 -0.24 -32.35
C PRO A 96 -6.83 1.14 -32.13
N LYS A 97 -5.90 1.53 -33.01
CA LYS A 97 -5.54 2.93 -33.19
C LYS A 97 -6.76 3.61 -33.81
N ASN A 98 -7.62 4.20 -32.99
CA ASN A 98 -8.29 5.47 -33.27
C ASN A 98 -9.29 5.80 -32.16
N GLY A 99 -9.29 7.07 -31.74
CA GLY A 99 -10.13 7.59 -30.68
C GLY A 99 -11.60 7.61 -31.07
N ALA A 100 -12.33 6.56 -30.68
CA ALA A 100 -13.78 6.58 -30.60
C ALA A 100 -14.18 6.45 -29.11
N PRO A 101 -15.10 7.29 -28.60
CA PRO A 101 -15.56 7.18 -27.23
C PRO A 101 -16.28 5.84 -27.02
N PHE A 102 -15.99 5.16 -25.92
CA PHE A 102 -16.71 3.97 -25.50
C PHE A 102 -18.18 4.34 -25.20
N LEU A 103 -19.11 3.83 -26.00
CA LEU A 103 -20.53 3.80 -25.65
C LEU A 103 -20.82 2.48 -24.92
N PRO A 104 -21.53 2.50 -23.76
CA PRO A 104 -21.88 1.30 -23.02
C PRO A 104 -22.94 0.48 -23.77
N PRO A 105 -22.94 -0.86 -23.64
CA PRO A 105 -23.86 -1.74 -24.33
C PRO A 105 -25.23 -1.73 -23.65
N GLY A 106 -26.26 -1.23 -24.32
CA GLY A 106 -27.63 -1.24 -23.80
C GLY A 106 -28.71 -0.52 -24.60
N THR A 107 -28.41 0.14 -25.72
CA THR A 107 -29.46 0.73 -26.58
C THR A 107 -29.88 -0.26 -27.66
N PRO A 108 -31.15 -0.71 -27.71
CA PRO A 108 -31.66 -1.49 -28.83
C PRO A 108 -31.62 -0.64 -30.10
N LEU A 109 -31.12 -1.22 -31.20
CA LEU A 109 -31.35 -0.70 -32.55
C LEU A 109 -32.81 -0.99 -32.90
N GLU A 110 -33.66 0.03 -32.82
CA GLU A 110 -35.00 -0.03 -33.40
C GLU A 110 -34.91 0.26 -34.90
N ASN A 111 -35.63 -0.55 -35.67
CA ASN A 111 -35.52 -0.76 -37.10
C ASN A 111 -35.85 0.47 -37.95
N VAL A 112 -35.26 0.44 -39.14
CA VAL A 112 -35.49 1.27 -40.33
C VAL A 112 -36.98 1.46 -40.63
N GLY A 113 -37.37 2.72 -40.91
CA GLY A 113 -38.63 3.10 -41.54
C GLY A 113 -38.40 4.26 -42.50
N ASP A 114 -38.29 3.93 -43.77
CA ASP A 114 -38.34 4.80 -44.95
C ASP A 114 -39.64 5.62 -44.95
N GLU A 115 -39.57 6.94 -45.18
CA GLU A 115 -40.61 7.65 -45.95
C GLU A 115 -40.14 9.05 -46.38
N SER A 116 -40.10 9.20 -47.70
CA SER A 116 -40.10 10.40 -48.52
C SER A 116 -41.06 11.51 -48.08
N ASN A 117 -40.58 12.76 -48.09
CA ASN A 117 -41.16 13.87 -48.88
C ASN A 117 -40.15 15.04 -48.97
#